data_AF-A0A183D1G7-F1
#
_entry.id   AF-A0A183D1G7-F1
#
_cell.length_a   1.000
_cell.length_b   1.000
_cell.length_c   1.000
_cell.angle_alpha   90.00
_cell.angle_beta   90.00
_cell.angle_gamma   90.00
#
_symmetry.space_group_name_H-M   'P 1'
#
loop_
_entity.id
_entity.type
_entity.pdbx_description
1 polymer ?
#
loop_
_entity_poly.entity_id
_entity_poly.type
_entity_poly.pdbx_seq_one_letter_code
_entity_poly.pdbx_strand_id
1 'polypeptide(L)'
;MEPTDARRLVPCFDEPEFKAIWKIKVIHPIGTSAVSNGIETKIAVKTENPDWVVTSFIESPPMSSYLLALAITDFDYNEGNTSRGTRFRIWSRREALNQTSYALSAGISALEFYEDYYNISFPLKKQGYQLNWGMITYREKYLLFDENLYAPFQKASVALVVAHELAHQVHFFPKLAVI
;
A
#
# COMPACT_ATOMS: atom_id res chain seq x y z
N MET A 1 -4.26 4.03 -10.44
CA MET A 1 -4.04 4.29 -11.89
C MET A 1 -5.06 5.31 -12.40
N GLU A 2 -5.15 6.46 -11.73
CA GLU A 2 -6.21 7.45 -11.94
C GLU A 2 -5.85 8.45 -13.05
N PRO A 3 -6.81 8.91 -13.88
CA PRO A 3 -8.22 8.53 -13.91
C PRO A 3 -8.54 7.29 -14.76
N THR A 4 -7.79 7.06 -15.85
CA THR A 4 -8.18 6.09 -16.90
C THR A 4 -6.97 5.35 -17.47
N ASP A 5 -6.04 4.92 -16.60
CA ASP A 5 -4.81 4.23 -17.02
C ASP A 5 -4.79 2.73 -16.71
N ALA A 6 -5.80 2.19 -16.00
CA ALA A 6 -5.86 0.75 -15.74
C ALA A 6 -6.03 -0.06 -17.03
N ARG A 7 -6.72 0.51 -18.04
CA ARG A 7 -6.82 -0.02 -19.41
C ARG A 7 -5.47 -0.27 -20.12
N ARG A 8 -4.37 0.31 -19.64
CA ARG A 8 -3.01 0.07 -20.16
C ARG A 8 -2.34 -1.17 -19.56
N LEU A 9 -2.79 -1.62 -18.38
CA LEU A 9 -2.28 -2.83 -17.72
C LEU A 9 -3.12 -4.06 -18.04
N VAL A 10 -4.45 -3.91 -18.09
CA VAL A 10 -5.42 -4.98 -18.35
C VAL A 10 -6.60 -4.45 -19.18
N PRO A 11 -7.14 -5.21 -20.14
CA PRO A 11 -8.41 -4.86 -20.79
C PRO A 11 -9.56 -4.89 -19.78
N CYS A 12 -10.20 -3.74 -19.54
CA CYS A 12 -11.30 -3.60 -18.58
C CYS A 12 -12.24 -2.44 -18.93
N PHE A 13 -13.43 -2.43 -18.32
CA PHE A 13 -14.33 -1.28 -18.32
C PHE A 13 -13.78 -0.21 -17.38
N ASP A 14 -12.90 0.63 -17.92
CA ASP A 14 -12.03 1.52 -17.14
C ASP A 14 -12.69 2.87 -16.82
N GLU A 15 -13.84 2.81 -16.14
CA GLU A 15 -14.61 3.96 -15.65
C GLU A 15 -15.05 3.70 -14.20
N PRO A 16 -15.18 4.72 -13.33
CA PRO A 16 -15.34 4.51 -11.87
C PRO A 16 -16.54 3.68 -11.44
N GLU A 17 -17.63 3.69 -12.21
CA GLU A 17 -18.90 3.02 -11.86
C GLU A 17 -18.83 1.49 -11.99
N PHE A 18 -17.96 0.97 -12.86
CA PHE A 18 -17.79 -0.49 -13.07
C PHE A 18 -16.88 -1.12 -12.00
N LYS A 19 -17.35 -1.14 -10.75
CA LYS A 19 -16.68 -1.87 -9.64
C LYS A 19 -16.59 -3.36 -9.96
N ALA A 20 -15.42 -3.96 -9.71
CA ALA A 20 -15.17 -5.40 -9.90
C ALA A 20 -14.38 -6.02 -8.74
N ILE A 21 -14.47 -7.35 -8.59
CA ILE A 21 -13.63 -8.14 -7.68
C ILE A 21 -12.36 -8.54 -8.43
N TRP A 22 -11.20 -8.10 -7.93
CA TRP A 22 -9.91 -8.33 -8.58
C TRP A 22 -9.16 -9.49 -7.92
N LYS A 23 -8.88 -10.55 -8.69
CA LYS A 23 -8.14 -11.73 -8.23
C LYS A 23 -6.77 -11.80 -8.87
N ILE A 24 -5.75 -11.38 -8.11
CA ILE A 24 -4.44 -11.04 -8.66
C ILE A 24 -3.44 -12.17 -8.41
N LYS A 25 -2.75 -12.58 -9.47
CA LYS A 25 -1.67 -13.58 -9.50
C LYS A 25 -0.55 -13.03 -10.38
N VAL A 26 0.65 -12.94 -9.84
CA VAL A 26 1.81 -12.30 -10.49
C VAL A 26 2.91 -13.32 -10.64
N ILE A 27 3.44 -13.46 -11.86
CA ILE A 27 4.66 -14.21 -12.13
C ILE A 27 5.80 -13.20 -12.21
N HIS A 28 6.85 -13.39 -11.42
CA HIS A 28 7.96 -12.43 -11.28
C HIS A 28 9.31 -13.16 -11.11
N PRO A 29 10.45 -12.51 -11.40
CA PRO A 29 11.77 -13.13 -11.25
C PRO A 29 12.10 -13.46 -9.80
N ILE A 30 12.88 -14.52 -9.58
CA ILE A 30 13.49 -14.79 -8.27
C ILE A 30 14.31 -13.58 -7.78
N GLY A 31 14.25 -13.33 -6.48
CA GLY A 31 14.90 -12.16 -5.84
C GLY A 31 14.03 -10.91 -5.79
N THR A 32 12.93 -10.84 -6.55
CA THR A 32 11.94 -9.75 -6.46
C THR A 32 10.74 -10.14 -5.59
N SER A 33 10.10 -9.14 -4.98
CA SER A 33 8.78 -9.21 -4.37
C SER A 33 7.73 -8.61 -5.30
N ALA A 34 6.57 -9.26 -5.40
CA ALA A 34 5.37 -8.65 -5.98
C ALA A 34 4.48 -8.07 -4.86
N VAL A 35 3.96 -6.86 -5.07
CA VAL A 35 3.09 -6.15 -4.11
C VAL A 35 1.83 -5.66 -4.84
N SER A 36 0.67 -5.86 -4.22
CA SER A 36 -0.62 -5.43 -4.75
C SER A 36 -1.57 -5.05 -3.60
N ASN A 37 -2.80 -4.61 -3.92
CA ASN A 37 -3.85 -4.18 -2.99
C ASN A 37 -4.13 -5.23 -1.91
N GLY A 38 -4.21 -6.51 -2.31
CA GLY A 38 -4.51 -7.62 -1.39
C GLY A 38 -3.35 -8.00 -0.48
N ILE A 39 -3.64 -8.78 0.56
CA ILE A 39 -2.64 -9.57 1.30
C ILE A 39 -2.19 -10.76 0.44
N GLU A 40 -0.90 -11.09 0.55
CA GLU A 40 -0.25 -12.21 -0.12
C GLU A 40 -0.74 -13.54 0.50
N THR A 41 -1.36 -14.43 -0.29
CA THR A 41 -1.84 -15.75 0.17
C THR A 41 -0.84 -16.87 -0.09
N LYS A 42 -0.05 -16.74 -1.15
CA LYS A 42 1.05 -17.64 -1.51
C LYS A 42 2.17 -16.78 -2.07
N ILE A 43 3.37 -16.90 -1.52
CA ILE A 43 4.53 -16.06 -1.88
C ILE A 43 5.57 -16.94 -2.57
N ALA A 44 6.19 -16.43 -3.63
CA ALA A 44 7.33 -17.02 -4.32
C ALA A 44 7.21 -18.52 -4.67
N VAL A 45 6.01 -18.98 -5.07
CA VAL A 45 5.79 -20.38 -5.47
C VAL A 45 6.50 -20.64 -6.81
N LYS A 46 7.42 -21.62 -6.85
CA LYS A 46 8.17 -21.95 -8.08
C LYS A 46 7.26 -22.27 -9.27
N THR A 47 7.63 -21.80 -10.46
CA THR A 47 7.02 -22.23 -11.72
C THR A 47 7.78 -23.42 -12.33
N GLU A 48 7.34 -23.88 -13.50
CA GLU A 48 8.06 -24.83 -14.34
C GLU A 48 9.40 -24.25 -14.85
N ASN A 49 9.51 -22.92 -14.95
CA ASN A 49 10.75 -22.23 -15.26
C ASN A 49 11.51 -21.91 -13.95
N PRO A 50 12.78 -22.32 -13.79
CA PRO A 50 13.54 -22.13 -12.56
C PRO A 50 13.79 -20.67 -12.18
N ASP A 51 13.77 -19.73 -13.13
CA ASP A 51 14.06 -18.31 -12.89
C ASP A 51 12.85 -17.51 -12.36
N TRP A 52 11.64 -18.10 -12.43
CA TRP A 52 10.37 -17.42 -12.20
C TRP A 52 9.55 -18.05 -11.08
N VAL A 53 8.97 -17.18 -10.26
CA VAL A 53 8.11 -17.53 -9.12
C VAL A 53 6.77 -16.81 -9.18
N VAL A 54 5.79 -17.32 -8.46
CA VAL A 54 4.42 -16.80 -8.41
C VAL A 54 4.10 -16.28 -7.02
N THR A 55 3.61 -15.04 -6.96
CA THR A 55 2.92 -14.52 -5.77
C THR A 55 1.43 -14.35 -6.10
N SER A 56 0.58 -14.82 -5.19
CA SER A 56 -0.88 -14.77 -5.30
C SER A 56 -1.45 -13.96 -4.15
N PHE A 57 -2.49 -13.17 -4.40
CA PHE A 57 -3.11 -12.30 -3.41
C PHE A 57 -4.51 -12.81 -3.03
N ILE A 58 -5.08 -12.31 -1.93
CA ILE A 58 -6.53 -12.39 -1.71
C ILE A 58 -7.26 -11.62 -2.81
N GLU A 59 -8.50 -12.01 -3.10
CA GLU A 59 -9.38 -11.23 -3.97
C GLU A 59 -9.79 -9.92 -3.28
N SER A 60 -9.94 -8.84 -4.06
CA SER A 60 -10.38 -7.55 -3.53
C SER A 60 -11.87 -7.55 -3.22
N PRO A 61 -12.35 -6.72 -2.27
CA PRO A 61 -13.73 -6.24 -2.32
C PRO A 61 -14.02 -5.56 -3.69
N PRO A 62 -15.30 -5.37 -4.06
CA PRO A 62 -15.68 -4.68 -5.31
C PRO A 62 -15.07 -3.26 -5.37
N MET A 63 -14.19 -3.02 -6.33
CA MET A 63 -13.52 -1.75 -6.51
C MET A 63 -13.36 -1.36 -7.99
N SER A 64 -13.39 -0.06 -8.24
CA SER A 64 -13.21 0.54 -9.57
C SER A 64 -11.81 0.25 -10.13
N SER A 65 -11.70 0.16 -11.46
CA SER A 65 -10.46 -0.14 -12.19
C SER A 65 -9.27 0.74 -11.78
N TYR A 66 -9.50 2.04 -11.58
CA TYR A 66 -8.45 2.99 -11.25
C TYR A 66 -7.81 2.75 -9.87
N LEU A 67 -8.43 1.97 -8.97
CA LEU A 67 -7.86 1.58 -7.68
C LEU A 67 -6.98 0.32 -7.76
N LEU A 68 -6.87 -0.32 -8.93
CA LEU A 68 -5.96 -1.44 -9.15
C LEU A 68 -4.50 -1.00 -9.00
N ALA A 69 -3.71 -1.79 -8.29
CA ALA A 69 -2.30 -1.53 -8.06
C ALA A 69 -1.46 -2.80 -8.06
N LEU A 70 -0.29 -2.70 -8.70
CA LEU A 70 0.69 -3.75 -8.80
C LEU A 70 2.09 -3.13 -8.91
N ALA A 71 3.03 -3.66 -8.13
CA ALA A 71 4.46 -3.40 -8.25
C ALA A 71 5.24 -4.71 -8.19
N ILE A 72 6.35 -4.78 -8.90
CA ILE A 72 7.38 -5.82 -8.77
C ILE A 72 8.67 -5.09 -8.44
N THR A 73 9.34 -5.47 -7.36
CA THR A 73 10.45 -4.69 -6.78
C THR A 73 11.41 -5.57 -5.98
N ASP A 74 12.67 -5.17 -5.93
CA ASP A 74 13.75 -5.71 -5.08
C ASP A 74 13.84 -5.00 -3.71
N PHE A 75 12.91 -4.10 -3.40
CA PHE A 75 12.87 -3.35 -2.14
C PHE A 75 12.62 -4.25 -0.93
N ASP A 76 13.28 -3.94 0.18
CA ASP A 76 12.94 -4.48 1.50
C ASP A 76 11.78 -3.66 2.12
N TYR A 77 11.27 -4.13 3.26
CA TYR A 77 10.24 -3.41 4.01
C TYR A 77 10.42 -3.54 5.53
N ASN A 78 10.04 -2.49 6.25
CA ASN A 78 9.77 -2.56 7.68
C ASN A 78 8.25 -2.73 7.90
N GLU A 79 7.89 -3.56 8.88
CA GLU A 79 6.50 -3.92 9.22
C GLU A 79 6.19 -3.60 10.68
N GLY A 80 4.95 -3.18 10.92
CA GLY A 80 4.35 -3.11 12.24
C GLY A 80 2.83 -3.27 12.14
N ASN A 81 2.16 -3.54 13.26
CA ASN A 81 0.70 -3.69 13.30
C ASN A 81 0.10 -2.58 14.19
N THR A 82 -1.11 -2.11 13.84
CA THR A 82 -1.92 -1.32 14.79
C THR A 82 -2.40 -2.21 15.94
N SER A 83 -2.78 -1.60 17.06
CA SER A 83 -3.50 -2.22 18.18
C SER A 83 -4.77 -2.98 17.75
N ARG A 84 -5.44 -2.53 16.68
CA ARG A 84 -6.60 -3.21 16.05
C ARG A 84 -6.22 -4.36 15.09
N GLY A 85 -4.92 -4.63 14.90
CA GLY A 85 -4.40 -5.76 14.13
C GLY A 85 -4.19 -5.49 12.64
N THR A 86 -4.24 -4.23 12.18
CA THR A 86 -4.02 -3.86 10.78
C THR A 86 -2.53 -3.84 10.46
N ARG A 87 -2.08 -4.61 9.46
CA ARG A 87 -0.66 -4.74 9.08
C ARG A 87 -0.19 -3.55 8.23
N PHE A 88 0.71 -2.75 8.78
CA PHE A 88 1.33 -1.60 8.11
C PHE A 88 2.74 -1.98 7.60
N ARG A 89 3.06 -1.62 6.35
CA ARG A 89 4.39 -1.84 5.76
C ARG A 89 4.88 -0.59 5.06
N ILE A 90 6.14 -0.24 5.28
CA ILE A 90 6.87 0.73 4.45
C ILE A 90 7.93 -0.01 3.66
N TRP A 91 7.86 0.10 2.33
CA TRP A 91 8.82 -0.46 1.39
C TRP A 91 9.82 0.60 0.95
N SER A 92 11.10 0.22 0.85
CA SER A 92 12.17 1.12 0.42
C SER A 92 13.36 0.36 -0.17
N ARG A 93 14.22 1.07 -0.90
CA ARG A 93 15.57 0.58 -1.24
C ARG A 93 16.31 0.14 0.03
N ARG A 94 17.14 -0.90 -0.07
CA ARG A 94 17.84 -1.54 1.06
C ARG A 94 18.69 -0.56 1.86
N GLU A 95 19.34 0.39 1.18
CA GLU A 95 20.19 1.41 1.79
C GLU A 95 19.39 2.45 2.59
N ALA A 96 18.11 2.63 2.26
CA ALA A 96 17.20 3.59 2.86
C ALA A 96 16.36 3.00 4.01
N LEU A 97 16.38 1.67 4.22
CA LEU A 97 15.46 0.97 5.12
C LEU A 97 15.47 1.53 6.55
N ASN A 98 16.65 1.85 7.09
CA ASN A 98 16.81 2.43 8.43
C ASN A 98 16.06 3.76 8.62
N GLN A 99 15.88 4.53 7.53
CA GLN A 99 15.22 5.85 7.54
C GLN A 99 13.68 5.76 7.49
N THR A 100 13.11 4.56 7.33
CA THR A 100 11.65 4.35 7.29
C THR A 100 11.00 4.26 8.68
N SER A 101 11.80 3.97 9.72
CA SER A 101 11.33 3.64 11.08
C SER A 101 10.43 4.72 11.71
N TYR A 102 10.72 6.00 11.45
CA TYR A 102 9.90 7.11 11.93
C TYR A 102 8.56 7.24 11.19
N ALA A 103 8.56 7.05 9.87
CA ALA A 103 7.31 7.06 9.10
C ALA A 103 6.42 5.86 9.43
N LEU A 104 7.00 4.72 9.82
CA LEU A 104 6.26 3.52 10.24
C LEU A 104 5.51 3.79 11.55
N SER A 105 6.18 4.33 12.57
CA SER A 105 5.51 4.66 13.84
C SER A 105 4.50 5.81 13.69
N ALA A 106 4.85 6.87 12.95
CA ALA A 106 3.92 7.96 12.64
C ALA A 106 2.68 7.47 11.86
N GLY A 107 2.85 6.56 10.90
CA GLY A 107 1.77 5.99 10.09
C GLY A 107 0.85 5.07 10.88
N ILE A 108 1.40 4.27 11.80
CA ILE A 108 0.60 3.44 12.73
C ILE A 108 -0.22 4.34 13.66
N SER A 109 0.40 5.30 14.36
CA SER A 109 -0.34 6.18 15.28
C SER A 109 -1.35 7.10 14.58
N ALA A 110 -1.08 7.54 13.34
CA ALA A 110 -2.06 8.28 12.55
C ALA A 110 -3.25 7.42 12.13
N LEU A 111 -3.02 6.16 11.74
CA LEU A 111 -4.09 5.22 11.39
C LEU A 111 -4.96 4.90 12.62
N GLU A 112 -4.35 4.59 13.76
CA GLU A 112 -5.06 4.34 15.03
C GLU A 112 -5.90 5.57 15.45
N PHE A 113 -5.33 6.77 15.36
CA PHE A 113 -6.06 8.01 15.61
C PHE A 113 -7.29 8.16 14.70
N TYR A 114 -7.19 7.82 13.41
CA TYR A 114 -8.35 7.87 12.51
C TYR A 114 -9.39 6.76 12.78
N GLU A 115 -8.96 5.54 13.12
CA GLU A 115 -9.87 4.44 13.50
C GLU A 115 -10.68 4.79 14.77
N ASP A 116 -10.06 5.45 15.75
CA ASP A 116 -10.71 5.92 16.97
C ASP A 116 -11.55 7.19 16.74
N TYR A 117 -11.02 8.20 16.03
CA TYR A 117 -11.68 9.49 15.81
C TYR A 117 -12.97 9.38 14.99
N TYR A 118 -12.96 8.54 13.94
CA TYR A 118 -14.17 8.26 13.16
C TYR A 118 -15.02 7.12 13.74
N ASN A 119 -14.51 6.41 14.76
CA ASN A 119 -15.10 5.19 15.33
C ASN A 119 -15.45 4.12 14.28
N ILE A 120 -14.59 3.99 13.26
CA ILE A 120 -14.70 3.04 12.15
C ILE A 120 -13.36 2.32 12.04
N SER A 121 -13.32 1.02 12.35
CA SER A 121 -12.13 0.19 12.12
C SER A 121 -11.77 0.15 10.64
N PHE A 122 -10.49 0.13 10.32
CA PHE A 122 -10.01 0.09 8.95
C PHE A 122 -10.41 -1.25 8.29
N PRO A 123 -11.03 -1.26 7.10
CA PRO A 123 -11.72 -2.42 6.54
C PRO A 123 -10.78 -3.50 5.98
N LEU A 124 -9.54 -3.13 5.63
CA LEU A 124 -8.55 -4.06 5.09
C LEU A 124 -7.52 -4.40 6.16
N LYS A 125 -7.13 -5.67 6.23
CA LYS A 125 -6.09 -6.16 7.16
C LYS A 125 -4.66 -5.69 6.79
N LYS A 126 -4.49 -4.73 5.85
CA LYS A 126 -3.21 -4.28 5.26
C LYS A 126 -3.25 -2.82 4.72
N GLN A 127 -2.11 -2.12 4.78
CA GLN A 127 -1.78 -0.86 4.04
C GLN A 127 -0.50 -1.02 3.14
N GLY A 128 -0.20 -0.09 2.21
CA GLY A 128 0.84 -0.26 1.14
C GLY A 128 1.33 1.02 0.37
N TYR A 129 1.38 1.02 -0.99
CA TYR A 129 1.95 2.01 -2.00
C TYR A 129 1.12 2.34 -3.38
N GLN A 130 0.41 3.41 -3.93
CA GLN A 130 -0.26 4.76 -3.67
C GLN A 130 -1.71 4.97 -4.13
N LEU A 131 -2.54 5.69 -3.32
CA LEU A 131 -3.94 6.17 -3.48
C LEU A 131 -4.99 5.10 -3.86
N ASN A 132 -4.52 4.04 -4.46
CA ASN A 132 -5.13 2.75 -4.71
C ASN A 132 -5.42 2.04 -3.38
N TRP A 133 -6.43 1.17 -3.34
CA TRP A 133 -6.93 0.67 -2.05
C TRP A 133 -5.91 -0.25 -1.36
N GLY A 134 -5.55 0.07 -0.11
CA GLY A 134 -4.49 -0.66 0.61
C GLY A 134 -3.08 -0.36 0.08
N MET A 135 -2.90 0.76 -0.64
CA MET A 135 -1.64 1.16 -1.24
C MET A 135 -1.41 2.72 -1.18
N ILE A 136 -0.37 3.28 -0.50
CA ILE A 136 0.08 4.70 -0.30
C ILE A 136 1.59 4.97 -0.66
N THR A 137 1.97 5.47 -1.87
CA THR A 137 3.38 5.79 -2.28
C THR A 137 3.75 7.22 -1.89
N TYR A 138 5.05 7.45 -1.80
CA TYR A 138 5.62 8.74 -1.50
C TYR A 138 6.88 8.96 -2.35
N ARG A 139 7.21 10.22 -2.64
CA ARG A 139 8.58 10.56 -3.06
C ARG A 139 9.48 10.44 -1.82
N GLU A 140 10.66 9.85 -1.96
CA GLU A 140 11.57 9.52 -0.82
C GLU A 140 11.72 10.65 0.20
N LYS A 141 11.88 11.89 -0.26
CA LYS A 141 11.98 13.13 0.55
C LYS A 141 10.77 13.48 1.44
N TYR A 142 9.67 12.73 1.36
CA TYR A 142 8.46 12.88 2.17
C TYR A 142 8.19 11.66 3.08
N LEU A 143 9.07 10.66 3.08
CA LEU A 143 8.89 9.40 3.81
C LEU A 143 10.13 8.97 4.59
N LEU A 144 11.32 9.17 4.02
CA LEU A 144 12.58 8.84 4.68
C LEU A 144 12.96 9.95 5.65
N PHE A 145 13.37 9.57 6.86
CA PHE A 145 13.83 10.48 7.89
C PHE A 145 14.97 9.86 8.72
N ASP A 146 15.96 10.70 9.04
CA ASP A 146 17.20 10.38 9.75
C ASP A 146 17.54 11.56 10.67
N GLU A 147 17.63 11.32 11.97
CA GLU A 147 17.82 12.35 12.99
C GLU A 147 19.21 13.01 12.94
N ASN A 148 20.17 12.39 12.24
CA ASN A 148 21.53 12.92 12.09
C ASN A 148 21.67 13.85 10.86
N LEU A 149 20.74 13.75 9.90
CA LEU A 149 20.84 14.41 8.59
C LEU A 149 19.78 15.48 8.36
N TYR A 150 18.61 15.38 9.01
CA TYR A 150 17.45 16.21 8.69
C TYR A 150 16.97 17.06 9.88
N ALA A 151 16.49 18.27 9.59
CA ALA A 151 16.04 19.21 10.61
C ALA A 151 14.70 18.77 11.25
N PRO A 152 14.41 19.15 12.52
CA PRO A 152 13.17 18.79 13.20
C PRO A 152 11.87 19.17 12.45
N PHE A 153 11.89 20.24 11.65
CA PHE A 153 10.76 20.61 10.79
C PHE A 153 10.46 19.56 9.71
N GLN A 154 11.47 18.84 9.22
CA GLN A 154 11.30 17.76 8.24
C GLN A 154 10.65 16.54 8.88
N LYS A 155 10.94 16.25 10.16
CA LYS A 155 10.25 15.23 10.96
C LYS A 155 8.74 15.50 11.00
N ALA A 156 8.33 16.73 11.34
CA ALA A 156 6.93 17.15 11.32
C ALA A 156 6.32 17.09 9.90
N SER A 157 7.09 17.43 8.87
CA SER A 157 6.65 17.38 7.46
C SER A 157 6.36 15.95 6.98
N VAL A 158 7.20 14.97 7.35
CA VAL A 158 6.97 13.55 7.02
C VAL A 158 5.69 13.05 7.69
N ALA A 159 5.51 13.32 8.99
CA ALA A 159 4.30 12.95 9.72
C ALA A 159 3.02 13.57 9.11
N LEU A 160 3.08 14.84 8.71
CA LEU A 160 1.96 15.53 8.06
C LEU A 160 1.56 14.89 6.72
N VAL A 161 2.54 14.52 5.88
CA VAL A 161 2.26 13.89 4.58
C VAL A 161 1.73 12.46 4.76
N VAL A 162 2.31 11.67 5.67
CA VAL A 162 1.81 10.32 5.99
C VAL A 162 0.37 10.38 6.54
N ALA A 163 0.06 11.33 7.43
CA ALA A 163 -1.29 11.54 7.92
C ALA A 163 -2.25 12.00 6.82
N HIS A 164 -1.82 12.88 5.91
CA HIS A 164 -2.65 13.36 4.80
C HIS A 164 -3.11 12.23 3.86
N GLU A 165 -2.19 11.34 3.46
CA GLU A 165 -2.54 10.22 2.59
C GLU A 165 -3.39 9.15 3.31
N LEU A 166 -3.17 8.93 4.62
CA LEU A 166 -4.04 8.07 5.44
C LEU A 166 -5.44 8.66 5.62
N ALA A 167 -5.55 9.98 5.78
CA ALA A 167 -6.82 10.68 5.82
C ALA A 167 -7.63 10.48 4.52
N HIS A 168 -6.98 10.42 3.35
CA HIS A 168 -7.67 10.03 2.11
C HIS A 168 -8.22 8.61 2.18
N GLN A 169 -7.40 7.63 2.59
CA GLN A 169 -7.87 6.23 2.71
C GLN A 169 -9.08 6.08 3.64
N VAL A 170 -9.15 6.86 4.73
CA VAL A 170 -10.29 6.79 5.68
C VAL A 170 -11.47 7.67 5.25
N HIS A 171 -11.25 8.87 4.71
CA HIS A 171 -12.32 9.79 4.28
C HIS A 171 -13.06 9.33 3.01
N PHE A 172 -12.36 8.70 2.06
CA PHE A 172 -13.01 8.15 0.86
C PHE A 172 -13.73 6.82 1.15
N PHE A 173 -13.38 6.10 2.22
CA PHE A 173 -13.94 4.77 2.48
C PHE A 173 -15.48 4.74 2.64
N PRO A 174 -16.15 5.64 3.40
CA PRO A 174 -17.60 5.69 3.48
C PRO A 174 -18.31 5.93 2.13
N LYS A 175 -17.61 6.56 1.16
CA LYS A 175 -18.16 6.84 -0.19
C LYS A 175 -17.92 5.70 -1.18
N LEU A 176 -16.86 4.90 -0.99
CA LEU A 176 -16.55 3.75 -1.83
C LEU A 176 -17.29 2.47 -1.40
N ALA A 177 -17.53 2.29 -0.10
CA ALA A 177 -18.16 1.10 0.46
C ALA A 177 -19.69 1.13 0.55
N VAL A 178 -20.32 2.30 0.32
CA VAL A 178 -21.78 2.48 0.41
C VAL A 178 -22.38 2.86 -0.95
N ILE A 179 -22.04 2.06 -1.98
CA ILE A 179 -22.92 1.69 -3.11
C ILE A 179 -22.55 0.26 -3.52
#